data_AF-A0A177CZ95-F1
#
_entry.id   AF-A0A177CZ95-F1
#
_cell.length_a   1.000
_cell.length_b   1.000
_cell.length_c   1.000
_cell.angle_alpha   90.00
_cell.angle_beta   90.00
_cell.angle_gamma   90.00
#
_symmetry.space_group_name_H-M   'P 1'
#
loop_
_entity.id
_entity.type
_entity.pdbx_description
1 polymer ?
#
loop_
_entity_poly.entity_id
_entity_poly.type
_entity_poly.pdbx_seq_one_letter_code
_entity_poly.pdbx_strand_id
1 'polypeptide(L)'
;MCFATLAALSLFTTWYYMYHYFRVSYQAWAMWRSRYDVSQDTMHWGLWLSETSLFREFWETIVVGNARYWWSHQIFFFASGLGLSLEERGMIPARRLEMHANVSGIRRGIKYTWAFMLLGQIVSISFATNLYLLTLLLTPPLPPPSSSAGIYRRQWFGPWLINLLAIVFTIWSAYQLADEHYWYHQTEFMPMLLTPHVALLAMPLLRAVVPQKYLSESNVEFTGTLYKFLWAANNFGGGLLFTRVTAVAYKFSGPRGIWQQMWEHPAVSSVAFDVILCWVTWSAWWATQTHTTSAMPAIGEDEKEGESAAAGSGRADALPETGSAMRRR
;
A
#
# COMPACT_ATOMS: atom_id res chain seq x y z
N MET A 1 14.92 -8.53 -12.44
CA MET A 1 16.18 -7.78 -12.21
C MET A 1 15.92 -6.32 -11.83
N CYS A 2 15.13 -5.56 -12.59
CA CYS A 2 14.80 -4.15 -12.29
C CYS A 2 14.40 -3.88 -10.82
N PHE A 3 13.35 -4.55 -10.30
CA PHE A 3 12.91 -4.37 -8.91
C PHE A 3 13.94 -4.76 -7.85
N ALA A 4 14.84 -5.70 -8.14
CA ALA A 4 15.94 -6.05 -7.22
C ALA A 4 16.98 -4.92 -7.15
N THR A 5 17.32 -4.32 -8.29
CA THR A 5 18.20 -3.14 -8.35
C THR A 5 17.57 -1.93 -7.65
N LEU A 6 16.27 -1.69 -7.86
CA LEU A 6 15.54 -0.62 -7.17
C LEU A 6 15.45 -0.85 -5.66
N ALA A 7 15.26 -2.10 -5.20
CA ALA A 7 15.32 -2.46 -3.78
C ALA A 7 16.71 -2.15 -3.19
N ALA A 8 17.78 -2.61 -3.84
CA ALA A 8 19.14 -2.33 -3.38
C ALA A 8 19.42 -0.82 -3.32
N LEU A 9 19.06 -0.09 -4.39
CA LEU A 9 19.24 1.36 -4.45
C LEU A 9 18.48 2.07 -3.34
N SER A 10 17.22 1.68 -3.10
CA SER A 10 16.40 2.22 -2.01
C SER A 10 16.99 1.98 -0.64
N LEU A 11 17.49 0.77 -0.39
CA LEU A 11 18.14 0.44 0.86
C LEU A 11 19.40 1.29 1.06
N PHE A 12 20.26 1.37 0.04
CA PHE A 12 21.51 2.12 0.11
C PHE A 12 21.27 3.63 0.29
N THR A 13 20.38 4.24 -0.49
CA THR A 13 20.12 5.68 -0.40
C THR A 13 19.51 6.05 0.94
N THR A 14 18.50 5.32 1.40
CA THR A 14 17.83 5.60 2.67
C THR A 14 18.82 5.46 3.84
N TRP A 15 19.56 4.36 3.92
CA TRP A 15 20.49 4.14 5.03
C TRP A 15 21.70 5.07 4.99
N TYR A 16 22.17 5.45 3.80
CA TYR A 16 23.22 6.46 3.66
C TYR A 16 22.80 7.77 4.34
N TYR A 17 21.62 8.30 3.99
CA TYR A 17 21.13 9.53 4.61
C TYR A 17 20.75 9.36 6.09
N MET A 18 20.21 8.20 6.48
CA MET A 18 19.91 7.91 7.87
C MET A 18 21.17 7.89 8.74
N TYR A 19 22.28 7.31 8.24
CA TYR A 19 23.57 7.35 8.94
C TYR A 19 24.10 8.79 9.08
N HIS A 20 23.97 9.61 8.02
CA HIS A 20 24.31 11.03 8.09
C HIS A 20 23.43 11.78 9.11
N TYR A 21 22.14 11.48 9.16
CA TYR A 21 21.23 12.04 10.16
C TYR A 21 21.65 11.66 11.59
N PHE A 22 21.97 10.39 11.85
CA PHE A 22 22.45 9.96 13.16
C PHE A 22 23.74 10.68 13.58
N ARG A 23 24.66 10.92 12.64
CA ARG A 23 25.85 11.73 12.91
C ARG A 23 25.52 13.17 13.29
N VAL A 24 24.60 13.81 12.56
CA VAL A 24 24.17 15.20 12.84
C VAL A 24 23.46 15.29 14.19
N SER A 25 22.52 14.38 14.49
CA SER A 25 21.83 14.32 15.77
C SER A 25 22.79 14.07 16.94
N TYR A 26 23.73 13.13 16.80
CA TYR A 26 24.75 12.88 17.82
C TYR A 26 25.64 14.11 18.06
N GLN A 27 26.09 14.79 17.00
CA GLN A 27 26.89 16.01 17.12
C GLN A 27 26.11 17.13 17.81
N ALA A 28 24.84 17.33 17.47
CA ALA A 28 23.98 18.31 18.12
C ALA A 28 23.80 18.01 19.62
N TRP A 29 23.52 16.74 19.96
CA TRP A 29 23.43 16.28 21.34
C TRP A 29 24.74 16.48 22.11
N ALA A 30 25.87 16.07 21.53
CA ALA A 30 27.19 16.21 22.15
C ALA A 30 27.59 17.68 22.36
N MET A 31 27.26 18.57 21.42
CA MET A 31 27.46 20.03 21.57
C MET A 31 26.61 20.63 22.70
N TRP A 32 25.39 20.12 22.90
CA TRP A 32 24.54 20.57 24.00
C TRP A 32 25.05 20.03 25.34
N ARG A 33 25.51 18.79 25.38
CA ARG A 33 25.95 18.11 26.61
C ARG A 33 27.37 18.46 27.06
N SER A 34 28.22 18.92 26.16
CA SER A 34 29.56 19.44 26.50
C SER A 34 29.52 20.62 27.48
N ARG A 35 28.37 21.29 27.62
CA ARG A 35 28.13 22.33 28.64
C ARG A 35 27.95 21.79 30.06
N TYR A 36 27.79 20.47 30.22
CA TYR A 36 27.51 19.79 31.49
C TYR A 36 28.59 18.75 31.85
N ASP A 37 29.85 18.99 31.46
CA ASP A 37 31.03 18.18 31.82
C ASP A 37 31.01 16.69 31.40
N VAL A 38 30.35 16.37 30.29
CA VAL A 38 30.51 15.04 29.68
C VAL A 38 31.85 14.98 28.94
N SER A 39 32.69 14.00 29.32
CA SER A 39 33.98 13.75 28.67
C SER A 39 33.80 13.50 27.17
N GLN A 40 34.53 14.27 26.35
CA GLN A 40 34.44 14.17 24.88
C GLN A 40 35.19 12.94 24.32
N ASP A 41 36.03 12.31 25.14
CA ASP A 41 36.93 11.23 24.70
C ASP A 41 36.21 9.88 24.49
N THR A 42 34.99 9.73 24.99
CA THR A 42 34.21 8.48 24.89
C THR A 42 32.89 8.71 24.16
N MET A 43 32.56 7.82 23.22
CA MET A 43 31.25 7.85 22.55
C MET A 43 30.15 7.35 23.49
N HIS A 44 29.21 8.22 23.82
CA HIS A 44 28.12 7.95 24.78
C HIS A 44 26.82 7.53 24.08
N TRP A 45 26.87 6.48 23.27
CA TRP A 45 25.73 6.02 22.45
C TRP A 45 24.46 5.75 23.27
N GLY A 46 24.60 5.07 24.42
CA GLY A 46 23.45 4.74 25.28
C GLY A 46 22.76 5.97 25.85
N LEU A 47 23.56 6.95 26.30
CA LEU A 47 23.03 8.19 26.85
C LEU A 47 22.34 9.02 25.76
N TRP A 48 22.98 9.16 24.59
CA TRP A 48 22.41 9.81 23.41
C TRP A 48 21.06 9.20 23.02
N LEU A 49 20.98 7.87 22.86
CA LEU A 49 19.73 7.19 22.50
C LEU A 49 18.65 7.27 23.58
N SER A 50 19.04 7.42 24.85
CA SER A 50 18.08 7.57 25.96
C SER A 50 17.52 8.99 26.09
N GLU A 51 18.33 10.02 25.79
CA GLU A 51 17.95 11.42 25.94
C GLU A 51 17.34 12.00 24.66
N THR A 52 17.71 11.47 23.48
CA THR A 52 17.16 11.91 22.18
C THR A 52 16.04 11.00 21.73
N SER A 53 14.89 11.60 21.45
CA SER A 53 13.80 10.89 20.79
C SER A 53 14.04 10.94 19.28
N LEU A 54 14.99 10.13 18.78
CA LEU A 54 15.44 10.16 17.37
C LEU A 54 14.27 10.10 16.39
N PHE A 55 13.28 9.24 16.66
CA PHE A 55 12.11 9.13 15.82
C PHE A 55 11.32 10.45 15.78
N ARG A 56 11.11 11.08 16.94
CA ARG A 56 10.39 12.34 17.03
C ARG A 56 11.15 13.48 16.35
N GLU A 57 12.43 13.65 16.65
CA GLU A 57 13.29 14.68 16.05
C GLU A 57 13.37 14.53 14.53
N PHE A 58 13.50 13.29 14.03
CA PHE A 58 13.50 12.99 12.61
C PHE A 58 12.21 13.48 11.95
N TRP A 59 11.06 13.11 12.52
CA TRP A 59 9.76 13.48 11.97
C TRP A 59 9.45 14.97 12.09
N GLU A 60 9.79 15.61 13.21
CA GLU A 60 9.68 17.06 13.35
C GLU A 60 10.52 17.76 12.27
N THR A 61 11.73 17.27 12.00
CA THR A 61 12.61 17.88 10.99
C THR A 61 12.03 17.82 9.57
N ILE A 62 11.40 16.70 9.19
CA ILE A 62 10.86 16.49 7.84
C ILE A 62 9.42 17.00 7.67
N VAL A 63 8.68 17.22 8.76
CA VAL A 63 7.30 17.73 8.71
C VAL A 63 7.25 19.24 8.87
N VAL A 64 8.06 19.80 9.78
CA VAL A 64 8.03 21.25 10.04
C VAL A 64 8.60 22.00 8.84
N GLY A 65 7.73 22.77 8.19
CA GLY A 65 8.04 23.59 7.03
C GLY A 65 7.36 23.09 5.76
N ASN A 66 6.65 23.99 5.07
CA ASN A 66 5.81 23.68 3.91
C ASN A 66 6.54 22.90 2.80
N ALA A 67 7.78 23.27 2.48
CA ALA A 67 8.56 22.61 1.44
C ALA A 67 9.13 21.25 1.87
N ARG A 68 9.44 21.05 3.16
CA ARG A 68 9.84 19.74 3.69
C ARG A 68 8.63 18.81 3.77
N TYR A 69 7.49 19.34 4.21
CA TYR A 69 6.22 18.62 4.24
C TYR A 69 5.76 18.14 2.85
N TRP A 70 6.05 18.93 1.81
CA TRP A 70 5.80 18.52 0.43
C TRP A 70 6.46 17.19 0.05
N TRP A 71 7.65 16.91 0.57
CA TRP A 71 8.29 15.62 0.37
C TRP A 71 7.71 14.54 1.29
N SER A 72 7.59 14.83 2.60
CA SER A 72 7.21 13.80 3.57
C SER A 72 5.78 13.31 3.47
N HIS A 73 4.80 14.17 3.10
CA HIS A 73 3.40 13.74 3.04
C HIS A 73 3.14 12.63 2.02
N GLN A 74 3.94 12.56 0.95
CA GLN A 74 3.81 11.55 -0.12
C GLN A 74 4.07 10.13 0.41
N ILE A 75 4.88 9.99 1.47
CA ILE A 75 5.12 8.69 2.11
C ILE A 75 3.82 8.10 2.66
N PHE A 76 2.93 8.91 3.26
CA PHE A 76 1.64 8.41 3.78
C PHE A 76 0.75 7.84 2.66
N PHE A 77 0.77 8.49 1.49
CA PHE A 77 0.05 8.02 0.31
C PHE A 77 0.60 6.67 -0.17
N PHE A 78 1.93 6.54 -0.29
CA PHE A 78 2.56 5.28 -0.69
C PHE A 78 2.42 4.18 0.35
N ALA A 79 2.47 4.50 1.64
CA ALA A 79 2.23 3.56 2.73
C ALA A 79 0.82 2.95 2.64
N SER A 80 -0.18 3.81 2.43
CA SER A 80 -1.58 3.40 2.26
C SER A 80 -1.76 2.56 0.99
N GLY A 81 -1.15 2.97 -0.12
CA GLY A 81 -1.18 2.22 -1.38
C GLY A 81 -0.51 0.85 -1.26
N LEU A 82 0.62 0.75 -0.56
CA LEU A 82 1.30 -0.52 -0.28
C LEU A 82 0.41 -1.41 0.60
N GLY A 83 -0.20 -0.86 1.65
CA GLY A 83 -1.15 -1.57 2.50
C GLY A 83 -2.31 -2.16 1.70
N LEU A 84 -2.95 -1.35 0.86
CA LEU A 84 -4.02 -1.80 -0.02
C LEU A 84 -3.57 -2.88 -1.01
N SER A 85 -2.39 -2.72 -1.60
CA SER A 85 -1.83 -3.69 -2.56
C SER A 85 -1.51 -5.04 -1.91
N LEU A 86 -0.99 -5.03 -0.68
CA LEU A 86 -0.74 -6.23 0.12
C LEU A 86 -2.06 -6.93 0.48
N GLU A 87 -3.09 -6.14 0.79
CA GLU A 87 -4.40 -6.64 1.19
C GLU A 87 -5.16 -7.24 0.01
N GLU A 88 -5.23 -6.53 -1.11
CA GLU A 88 -5.91 -6.98 -2.34
C GLU A 88 -5.31 -8.30 -2.85
N ARG A 89 -3.99 -8.42 -2.87
CA ARG A 89 -3.30 -9.58 -3.48
C ARG A 89 -3.03 -10.71 -2.49
N GLY A 90 -2.99 -10.41 -1.18
CA GLY A 90 -2.85 -11.42 -0.13
C GLY A 90 -4.14 -12.15 0.21
N MET A 91 -5.31 -11.57 -0.09
CA MET A 91 -6.58 -12.03 0.49
C MET A 91 -7.45 -12.92 -0.40
N ILE A 92 -7.45 -12.78 -1.73
CA ILE A 92 -8.51 -13.42 -2.53
C ILE A 92 -8.37 -14.95 -2.51
N PRO A 93 -9.22 -15.69 -1.78
CA PRO A 93 -9.08 -17.14 -1.61
C PRO A 93 -9.40 -17.81 -2.93
N ALA A 94 -8.54 -18.70 -3.39
CA ALA A 94 -8.50 -19.31 -4.72
C ALA A 94 -9.79 -20.03 -5.21
N ARG A 95 -10.93 -19.95 -4.51
CA ARG A 95 -12.03 -20.92 -4.61
C ARG A 95 -12.96 -20.85 -5.84
N ARG A 96 -13.05 -19.76 -6.62
CA ARG A 96 -13.88 -19.76 -7.85
C ARG A 96 -13.72 -18.48 -8.69
N LEU A 97 -12.75 -18.43 -9.59
CA LEU A 97 -12.69 -17.37 -10.61
C LEU A 97 -12.03 -17.90 -11.88
N GLU A 98 -12.63 -18.94 -12.46
CA GLU A 98 -12.22 -19.47 -13.77
C GLU A 98 -12.79 -18.67 -14.95
N MET A 99 -13.65 -17.68 -14.74
CA MET A 99 -14.37 -17.05 -15.87
C MET A 99 -13.90 -15.64 -16.28
N HIS A 100 -12.97 -15.02 -15.56
CA HIS A 100 -12.38 -13.71 -15.93
C HIS A 100 -10.86 -13.73 -15.81
N ALA A 101 -10.23 -14.80 -16.28
CA ALA A 101 -8.79 -15.05 -16.17
C ALA A 101 -7.93 -14.41 -17.27
N ASN A 102 -8.34 -13.28 -17.86
CA ASN A 102 -7.51 -12.61 -18.89
C ASN A 102 -7.01 -11.21 -18.54
N VAL A 103 -7.43 -10.59 -17.43
CA VAL A 103 -6.89 -9.28 -17.05
C VAL A 103 -6.80 -9.16 -15.52
N SER A 104 -5.57 -9.19 -15.01
CA SER A 104 -5.18 -8.64 -13.69
C SER A 104 -5.54 -9.41 -12.40
N GLY A 105 -4.79 -10.47 -12.05
CA GLY A 105 -4.78 -10.93 -10.65
C GLY A 105 -4.23 -12.32 -10.38
N ILE A 106 -2.92 -12.53 -10.59
CA ILE A 106 -2.27 -13.81 -10.23
C ILE A 106 -2.20 -13.92 -8.70
N ARG A 107 -3.02 -14.80 -8.12
CA ARG A 107 -3.12 -15.07 -6.68
C ARG A 107 -1.88 -15.80 -6.19
N ARG A 108 -1.01 -15.08 -5.47
CA ARG A 108 0.25 -15.62 -4.92
C ARG A 108 0.13 -15.57 -3.40
N GLY A 109 0.01 -16.73 -2.77
CA GLY A 109 -0.26 -16.90 -1.33
C GLY A 109 0.93 -16.52 -0.44
N ILE A 110 1.28 -15.25 -0.41
CA ILE A 110 2.37 -14.72 0.42
C ILE A 110 1.90 -14.74 1.88
N LYS A 111 2.43 -15.67 2.68
CA LYS A 111 2.03 -15.85 4.09
C LYS A 111 2.41 -14.67 5.00
N TYR A 112 3.45 -13.93 4.65
CA TYR A 112 4.08 -12.93 5.52
C TYR A 112 3.91 -11.50 4.98
N THR A 113 2.70 -11.11 4.58
CA THR A 113 2.43 -9.74 4.10
C THR A 113 2.74 -8.67 5.15
N TRP A 114 2.55 -8.99 6.44
CA TRP A 114 2.90 -8.11 7.56
C TRP A 114 4.38 -7.75 7.62
N ALA A 115 5.27 -8.64 7.16
CA ALA A 115 6.70 -8.39 7.15
C ALA A 115 7.07 -7.26 6.17
N PHE A 116 6.41 -7.19 5.01
CA PHE A 116 6.61 -6.09 4.06
C PHE A 116 6.10 -4.77 4.61
N MET A 117 4.95 -4.78 5.29
CA MET A 117 4.43 -3.56 5.93
C MET A 117 5.37 -3.06 7.04
N LEU A 118 5.83 -3.94 7.94
CA LEU A 118 6.81 -3.58 8.96
C LEU A 118 8.12 -3.07 8.36
N LEU A 119 8.59 -3.71 7.29
CA LEU A 119 9.80 -3.28 6.60
C LEU A 119 9.65 -1.88 6.02
N GLY A 120 8.45 -1.53 5.53
CA GLY A 120 8.11 -0.18 5.09
C GLY A 120 8.17 0.87 6.20
N GLN A 121 7.86 0.47 7.45
CA GLN A 121 7.90 1.37 8.61
C GLN A 121 9.28 1.48 9.24
N ILE A 122 10.11 0.42 9.16
CA ILE A 122 11.44 0.37 9.80
C ILE A 122 12.53 0.88 8.86
N VAL A 123 12.48 0.51 7.58
CA VAL A 123 13.55 0.79 6.61
C VAL A 123 13.12 1.91 5.67
N SER A 124 12.29 1.59 4.68
CA SER A 124 11.77 2.55 3.71
C SER A 124 10.62 1.93 2.93
N ILE A 125 9.69 2.75 2.46
CA ILE A 125 8.50 2.25 1.77
C ILE A 125 8.87 1.76 0.37
N SER A 126 9.78 2.43 -0.32
CA SER A 126 10.21 1.98 -1.66
C SER A 126 10.98 0.66 -1.59
N PHE A 127 11.77 0.40 -0.54
CA PHE A 127 12.45 -0.89 -0.38
C PHE A 127 11.45 -2.02 -0.18
N ALA A 128 10.51 -1.83 0.75
CA ALA A 128 9.44 -2.79 1.02
C ALA A 128 8.57 -3.05 -0.23
N THR A 129 8.22 -2.00 -0.97
CA THR A 129 7.44 -2.10 -2.21
C THR A 129 8.21 -2.89 -3.27
N ASN A 130 9.49 -2.60 -3.49
CA ASN A 130 10.31 -3.31 -4.48
C ASN A 130 10.49 -4.79 -4.14
N LEU A 131 10.73 -5.13 -2.87
CA LEU A 131 10.80 -6.52 -2.42
C LEU A 131 9.46 -7.24 -2.57
N TYR A 132 8.37 -6.55 -2.26
CA TYR A 132 7.03 -7.09 -2.46
C TYR A 132 6.75 -7.38 -3.94
N LEU A 133 7.03 -6.43 -4.83
CA LEU A 133 6.87 -6.61 -6.28
C LEU A 133 7.80 -7.71 -6.82
N LEU A 134 9.03 -7.79 -6.33
CA LEU A 134 9.95 -8.88 -6.68
C LEU A 134 9.41 -10.24 -6.23
N THR A 135 8.88 -10.32 -5.01
CA THR A 135 8.24 -11.54 -4.47
C THR A 135 7.03 -11.93 -5.30
N LEU A 136 6.23 -10.92 -5.69
CA LEU A 136 5.10 -11.09 -6.60
C LEU A 136 5.49 -11.48 -8.02
N LEU A 137 6.74 -11.34 -8.45
CA LEU A 137 7.21 -11.83 -9.74
C LEU A 137 7.77 -13.25 -9.65
N LEU A 138 8.42 -13.58 -8.52
CA LEU A 138 9.07 -14.87 -8.31
C LEU A 138 8.12 -15.98 -7.81
N THR A 139 7.04 -15.63 -7.12
CA THR A 139 6.14 -16.65 -6.53
C THR A 139 5.23 -17.26 -7.59
N PRO A 140 5.25 -18.58 -7.86
CA PRO A 140 4.38 -19.17 -8.88
C PRO A 140 2.87 -19.01 -8.54
N PRO A 141 1.97 -19.00 -9.54
CA PRO A 141 0.53 -19.04 -9.31
C PRO A 141 0.16 -20.28 -8.50
N LEU A 142 -0.70 -20.14 -7.49
CA LEU A 142 -1.21 -21.31 -6.77
C LEU A 142 -2.17 -22.11 -7.67
N PRO A 143 -2.15 -23.46 -7.59
CA PRO A 143 -3.12 -24.28 -8.27
C PRO A 143 -4.55 -24.01 -7.76
N PRO A 144 -5.58 -24.18 -8.60
CA PRO A 144 -6.96 -23.98 -8.21
C PRO A 144 -7.32 -24.94 -7.07
N PRO A 145 -7.90 -24.45 -5.96
CA PRO A 145 -8.32 -25.27 -4.84
C PRO A 145 -9.55 -26.08 -5.22
N SER A 146 -9.68 -27.24 -4.59
CA SER A 146 -10.83 -28.12 -4.73
C SER A 146 -12.11 -27.45 -4.23
N SER A 147 -13.11 -27.42 -5.11
CA SER A 147 -14.46 -26.86 -4.93
C SER A 147 -15.18 -27.45 -3.71
N SER A 148 -14.94 -26.89 -2.52
CA SER A 148 -15.71 -27.20 -1.32
C SER A 148 -16.89 -26.23 -1.23
N ALA A 149 -18.06 -26.72 -1.60
CA ALA A 149 -19.34 -26.05 -1.42
C ALA A 149 -19.60 -25.89 0.09
N GLY A 150 -19.38 -24.70 0.63
CA GLY A 150 -19.44 -24.43 2.06
C GLY A 150 -20.27 -23.19 2.35
N ILE A 151 -21.48 -23.43 2.84
CA ILE A 151 -22.39 -22.60 3.65
C ILE A 151 -21.88 -21.17 3.91
N TYR A 152 -22.58 -20.18 3.31
CA TYR A 152 -22.42 -18.76 3.60
C TYR A 152 -22.85 -18.46 5.05
N ARG A 153 -21.90 -18.45 5.98
CA ARG A 153 -22.16 -17.99 7.35
C ARG A 153 -22.04 -16.47 7.37
N ARG A 154 -23.10 -15.79 7.79
CA ARG A 154 -23.17 -14.32 7.98
C ARG A 154 -22.03 -13.87 8.90
N GLN A 155 -20.99 -13.24 8.34
CA GLN A 155 -19.79 -12.84 9.08
C GLN A 155 -19.87 -11.39 9.56
N TRP A 156 -19.21 -11.20 10.70
CA TRP A 156 -18.98 -9.99 11.46
C TRP A 156 -18.01 -9.05 10.70
N PHE A 157 -18.07 -7.74 10.95
CA PHE A 157 -17.30 -6.64 10.31
C PHE A 157 -16.18 -7.10 9.36
N GLY A 158 -16.40 -6.97 8.05
CA GLY A 158 -15.47 -7.49 7.06
C GLY A 158 -14.09 -6.81 7.11
N PRO A 159 -13.00 -7.53 6.74
CA PRO A 159 -11.64 -7.00 6.60
C PRO A 159 -11.54 -5.64 5.90
N TRP A 160 -12.43 -5.40 4.94
CA TRP A 160 -12.56 -4.15 4.21
C TRP A 160 -12.81 -2.93 5.10
N LEU A 161 -13.54 -3.06 6.22
CA LEU A 161 -13.83 -1.92 7.09
C LEU A 161 -12.57 -1.46 7.80
N ILE A 162 -11.73 -2.41 8.23
CA ILE A 162 -10.46 -2.10 8.88
C ILE A 162 -9.52 -1.45 7.85
N ASN A 163 -9.51 -1.92 6.60
CA ASN A 163 -8.76 -1.26 5.51
C ASN A 163 -9.28 0.15 5.22
N LEU A 164 -10.60 0.36 5.20
CA LEU A 164 -11.20 1.69 5.05
C LEU A 164 -10.78 2.61 6.19
N LEU A 165 -10.86 2.15 7.45
CA LEU A 165 -10.41 2.89 8.62
C LEU A 165 -8.92 3.20 8.54
N ALA A 166 -8.09 2.26 8.08
CA ALA A 166 -6.66 2.48 7.91
C ALA A 166 -6.34 3.59 6.92
N ILE A 167 -7.05 3.64 5.77
CA ILE A 167 -6.93 4.72 4.80
C ILE A 167 -7.39 6.05 5.41
N VAL A 168 -8.58 6.06 6.02
CA VAL A 168 -9.15 7.29 6.61
C VAL A 168 -8.22 7.85 7.67
N PHE A 169 -7.74 7.03 8.60
CA PHE A 169 -6.81 7.47 9.63
C PHE A 169 -5.48 7.92 9.06
N THR A 170 -4.93 7.25 8.04
CA THR A 170 -3.66 7.65 7.43
C THR A 170 -3.78 8.99 6.71
N ILE A 171 -4.82 9.17 5.89
CA ILE A 171 -5.06 10.41 5.14
C ILE A 171 -5.43 11.56 6.09
N TRP A 172 -6.27 11.30 7.10
CA TRP A 172 -6.62 12.28 8.13
C TRP A 172 -5.36 12.78 8.85
N SER A 173 -4.49 11.85 9.28
CA SER A 173 -3.23 12.20 9.94
C SER A 173 -2.33 13.05 9.07
N ALA A 174 -2.20 12.69 7.78
CA ALA A 174 -1.46 13.49 6.82
C ALA A 174 -2.13 14.85 6.54
N TYR A 175 -3.45 14.97 6.68
CA TYR A 175 -4.10 16.28 6.55
C TYR A 175 -3.84 17.18 7.76
N GLN A 176 -3.87 16.61 8.96
CA GLN A 176 -3.63 17.34 10.21
C GLN A 176 -2.16 17.76 10.35
N LEU A 177 -1.20 16.89 10.01
CA LEU A 177 0.23 17.22 10.02
C LEU A 177 0.62 18.32 9.01
N ALA A 178 -0.26 18.61 8.04
CA ALA A 178 -0.08 19.73 7.11
C ALA A 178 -0.38 21.09 7.76
N ASP A 179 -1.07 21.11 8.90
CA ASP A 179 -1.44 22.32 9.60
C ASP A 179 -0.32 22.78 10.54
N GLU A 180 -0.01 24.07 10.50
CA GLU A 180 1.03 24.69 11.32
C GLU A 180 0.74 24.54 12.82
N HIS A 181 -0.53 24.36 13.20
CA HIS A 181 -0.92 24.08 14.57
C HIS A 181 -0.13 22.90 15.17
N TYR A 182 0.00 21.79 14.44
CA TYR A 182 0.69 20.59 14.94
C TYR A 182 2.22 20.72 14.96
N TRP A 183 2.78 21.72 14.28
CA TRP A 183 4.24 21.94 14.24
C TRP A 183 4.76 22.52 15.54
N TYR A 184 3.93 23.29 16.24
CA TYR A 184 4.31 23.93 17.50
C TYR A 184 3.76 23.19 18.75
N HIS A 185 2.81 22.27 18.57
CA HIS A 185 2.19 21.50 19.67
C HIS A 185 2.79 20.09 19.78
N GLN A 186 3.89 20.01 20.55
CA GLN A 186 4.68 18.81 20.74
C GLN A 186 3.89 17.59 21.26
N THR A 187 2.86 17.80 22.07
CA THR A 187 2.06 16.72 22.67
C THR A 187 1.10 16.05 21.69
N GLU A 188 0.66 16.77 20.66
CA GLU A 188 -0.33 16.29 19.69
C GLU A 188 0.33 15.76 18.41
N PHE A 189 1.54 16.23 18.11
CA PHE A 189 2.34 15.79 16.97
C PHE A 189 2.56 14.28 16.95
N MET A 190 3.01 13.71 18.09
CA MET A 190 3.39 12.29 18.17
C MET A 190 2.21 11.32 17.99
N PRO A 191 1.05 11.50 18.66
CA PRO A 191 -0.13 10.68 18.39
C PRO A 191 -0.59 10.75 16.93
N MET A 192 -0.58 11.94 16.34
CA MET A 192 -0.98 12.13 14.94
C MET A 192 -0.04 11.36 14.01
N LEU A 193 1.26 11.40 14.29
CA LEU A 193 2.28 10.70 13.55
C LEU A 193 2.22 9.17 13.71
N LEU A 194 1.95 8.65 14.90
CA LEU A 194 1.86 7.21 15.17
C LEU A 194 0.59 6.56 14.64
N THR A 195 -0.47 7.34 14.46
CA THR A 195 -1.77 6.88 13.94
C THR A 195 -1.64 6.06 12.65
N PRO A 196 -1.01 6.53 11.56
CA PRO A 196 -0.84 5.75 10.34
C PRO A 196 -0.02 4.47 10.54
N HIS A 197 0.99 4.48 11.42
CA HIS A 197 1.79 3.29 11.71
C HIS A 197 0.94 2.17 12.32
N VAL A 198 0.13 2.52 13.33
CA VAL A 198 -0.78 1.58 14.01
C VAL A 198 -1.89 1.13 13.05
N ALA A 199 -2.49 2.08 12.33
CA ALA A 199 -3.61 1.81 11.45
C ALA A 199 -3.23 0.85 10.30
N LEU A 200 -2.07 1.06 9.67
CA LEU A 200 -1.59 0.20 8.59
C LEU A 200 -1.07 -1.17 9.06
N LEU A 201 -0.68 -1.32 10.33
CA LEU A 201 -0.28 -2.62 10.90
C LEU A 201 -1.45 -3.43 11.44
N ALA A 202 -2.56 -2.79 11.79
CA ALA A 202 -3.70 -3.46 12.40
C ALA A 202 -4.16 -4.68 11.60
N MET A 203 -4.35 -4.53 10.28
CA MET A 203 -4.81 -5.63 9.42
C MET A 203 -3.79 -6.75 9.24
N PRO A 204 -2.53 -6.47 8.84
CA PRO A 204 -1.53 -7.52 8.72
C PRO A 204 -1.28 -8.27 10.02
N LEU A 205 -1.30 -7.60 11.18
CA LEU A 205 -1.16 -8.24 12.49
C LEU A 205 -2.39 -9.07 12.86
N LEU A 206 -3.60 -8.55 12.60
CA LEU A 206 -4.83 -9.30 12.83
C LEU A 206 -4.82 -10.61 12.05
N ARG A 207 -4.32 -10.63 10.81
CA ARG A 207 -4.16 -11.85 10.01
C ARG A 207 -3.11 -12.82 10.53
N ALA A 208 -2.03 -12.30 11.12
CA ALA A 208 -1.00 -13.15 11.70
C ALA A 208 -1.52 -13.90 12.94
N VAL A 209 -2.48 -13.31 13.68
CA VAL A 209 -2.98 -13.84 14.95
C VAL A 209 -4.33 -14.55 14.80
N VAL A 210 -5.23 -14.04 13.97
CA VAL A 210 -6.62 -14.52 13.86
C VAL A 210 -6.75 -15.60 12.79
N PRO A 211 -7.31 -16.78 13.11
CA PRO A 211 -7.54 -17.84 12.13
C PRO A 211 -8.39 -17.36 10.94
N GLN A 212 -7.97 -17.73 9.72
CA GLN A 212 -8.61 -17.30 8.45
C GLN A 212 -10.13 -17.55 8.40
N LYS A 213 -10.65 -18.53 9.15
CA LYS A 213 -12.09 -18.82 9.24
C LYS A 213 -12.95 -17.64 9.72
N TYR A 214 -12.37 -16.71 10.49
CA TYR A 214 -13.05 -15.52 11.00
C TYR A 214 -12.90 -14.29 10.08
N LEU A 215 -12.01 -14.36 9.09
CA LEU A 215 -11.73 -13.28 8.14
C LEU A 215 -12.27 -13.63 6.74
N SER A 216 -13.19 -14.59 6.65
CA SER A 216 -13.68 -15.11 5.38
C SER A 216 -14.65 -14.14 4.75
N GLU A 217 -14.26 -13.60 3.60
CA GLU A 217 -15.10 -12.64 2.91
C GLU A 217 -16.33 -13.29 2.26
N SER A 218 -17.47 -12.66 2.50
CA SER A 218 -18.72 -12.96 1.82
C SER A 218 -18.78 -12.13 0.53
N ASN A 219 -18.69 -12.82 -0.61
CA ASN A 219 -18.86 -12.34 -1.98
C ASN A 219 -17.63 -11.66 -2.63
N VAL A 220 -16.99 -12.38 -3.56
CA VAL A 220 -15.81 -11.93 -4.33
C VAL A 220 -16.11 -10.71 -5.20
N GLU A 221 -17.33 -10.61 -5.75
CA GLU A 221 -17.73 -9.49 -6.61
C GLU A 221 -17.87 -8.19 -5.81
N PHE A 222 -18.42 -8.29 -4.60
CA PHE A 222 -18.49 -7.18 -3.65
C PHE A 222 -17.09 -6.72 -3.25
N THR A 223 -16.21 -7.66 -2.88
CA THR A 223 -14.80 -7.35 -2.56
C THR A 223 -14.12 -6.62 -3.71
N GLY A 224 -14.23 -7.11 -4.95
CA GLY A 224 -13.59 -6.46 -6.10
C GLY A 224 -14.06 -5.02 -6.31
N THR A 225 -15.38 -4.79 -6.22
CA THR A 225 -15.96 -3.45 -6.33
C THR A 225 -15.51 -2.53 -5.19
N LEU A 226 -15.44 -3.08 -3.98
CA LEU A 226 -15.03 -2.33 -2.80
C LEU A 226 -13.55 -1.95 -2.82
N TYR A 227 -12.64 -2.85 -3.22
CA TYR A 227 -11.23 -2.50 -3.34
C TYR A 227 -10.98 -1.47 -4.44
N LYS A 228 -11.74 -1.52 -5.55
CA LYS A 228 -11.73 -0.43 -6.55
C LYS A 228 -12.13 0.89 -5.92
N PHE A 229 -13.17 0.91 -5.09
CA PHE A 229 -13.58 2.10 -4.35
C PHE A 229 -12.50 2.56 -3.35
N LEU A 230 -11.89 1.66 -2.59
CA LEU A 230 -10.81 2.01 -1.64
C LEU A 230 -9.59 2.59 -2.34
N TRP A 231 -9.19 2.02 -3.49
CA TRP A 231 -8.14 2.60 -4.33
C TRP A 231 -8.53 3.98 -4.85
N ALA A 232 -9.77 4.16 -5.32
CA ALA A 232 -10.26 5.47 -5.77
C ALA A 232 -10.24 6.49 -4.62
N ALA A 233 -10.68 6.11 -3.42
CA ALA A 233 -10.64 6.95 -2.23
C ALA A 233 -9.21 7.33 -1.83
N ASN A 234 -8.27 6.37 -1.85
CA ASN A 234 -6.86 6.62 -1.56
C ASN A 234 -6.23 7.58 -2.57
N ASN A 235 -6.48 7.37 -3.87
CA ASN A 235 -5.98 8.26 -4.93
C ASN A 235 -6.62 9.65 -4.86
N PHE A 236 -7.92 9.75 -4.58
CA PHE A 236 -8.60 11.02 -4.44
C PHE A 236 -8.09 11.81 -3.23
N GLY A 237 -8.02 11.18 -2.05
CA GLY A 237 -7.53 11.84 -0.84
C GLY A 237 -6.05 12.21 -0.93
N GLY A 238 -5.22 11.31 -1.49
CA GLY A 238 -3.82 11.59 -1.79
C GLY A 238 -3.64 12.74 -2.79
N GLY A 239 -4.42 12.75 -3.88
CA GLY A 239 -4.37 13.81 -4.90
C GLY A 239 -4.84 15.17 -4.38
N LEU A 240 -5.89 15.19 -3.54
CA LEU A 240 -6.35 16.42 -2.89
C LEU A 240 -5.29 16.99 -1.96
N LEU A 241 -4.68 16.14 -1.12
CA LEU A 241 -3.60 16.55 -0.23
C LEU A 241 -2.38 17.02 -1.01
N PHE A 242 -1.96 16.27 -2.03
CA PHE A 242 -0.84 16.63 -2.91
C PHE A 242 -1.06 17.99 -3.56
N THR A 243 -2.26 18.25 -4.09
CA THR A 243 -2.60 19.54 -4.72
C THR A 243 -2.54 20.67 -3.69
N ARG A 244 -3.14 20.48 -2.50
CA ARG A 244 -3.11 21.47 -1.42
C ARG A 244 -1.67 21.80 -0.99
N VAL A 245 -0.90 20.78 -0.64
CA VAL A 245 0.48 20.95 -0.13
C VAL A 245 1.39 21.51 -1.23
N THR A 246 1.19 21.13 -2.50
CA THR A 246 1.91 21.71 -3.63
C THR A 246 1.62 23.19 -3.79
N ALA A 247 0.34 23.60 -3.73
CA ALA A 247 -0.03 25.01 -3.86
C ALA A 247 0.58 25.86 -2.73
N VAL A 248 0.54 25.34 -1.49
CA VAL A 248 1.14 26.00 -0.33
C VAL A 248 2.67 26.08 -0.47
N ALA A 249 3.35 24.96 -0.70
CA ALA A 249 4.81 24.92 -0.83
C ALA A 249 5.32 25.77 -2.01
N TYR A 250 4.60 25.77 -3.14
CA TYR A 250 4.93 26.59 -4.30
C TYR A 250 4.81 28.09 -3.99
N LYS A 251 3.74 28.51 -3.28
CA LYS A 251 3.56 29.91 -2.86
C LYS A 251 4.65 30.38 -1.89
N PHE A 252 5.10 29.51 -0.98
CA PHE A 252 6.08 29.87 0.05
C PHE A 252 7.54 29.82 -0.43
N SER A 253 7.93 28.81 -1.20
CA SER A 253 9.34 28.55 -1.52
C SER A 253 9.62 28.47 -3.03
N GLY A 254 8.58 28.46 -3.86
CA GLY A 254 8.70 28.20 -5.29
C GLY A 254 9.20 26.78 -5.62
N PRO A 255 9.27 26.41 -6.90
CA PRO A 255 9.66 25.07 -7.33
C PRO A 255 11.14 24.79 -7.00
N ARG A 256 12.00 25.81 -7.11
CA ARG A 256 13.42 25.71 -6.76
C ARG A 256 13.61 25.50 -5.26
N GLY A 257 12.83 26.17 -4.41
CA GLY A 257 12.91 25.99 -2.97
C GLY A 257 12.47 24.60 -2.52
N ILE A 258 11.41 24.04 -3.11
CA ILE A 258 10.99 22.64 -2.86
C ILE A 258 12.13 21.67 -3.19
N TRP A 259 12.81 21.88 -4.33
CA TRP A 259 13.93 21.02 -4.73
C TRP A 259 15.17 21.20 -3.85
N GLN A 260 15.52 22.44 -3.52
CA GLN A 260 16.68 22.75 -2.66
C GLN A 260 16.51 22.18 -1.26
N GLN A 261 15.27 22.09 -0.76
CA GLN A 261 14.96 21.56 0.55
C GLN A 261 15.32 20.08 0.75
N MET A 262 15.33 19.31 -0.33
CA MET A 262 15.82 17.93 -0.29
C MET A 262 17.28 17.84 0.18
N TRP A 263 18.08 18.91 0.03
CA TRP A 263 19.51 18.92 0.35
C TRP A 263 19.84 19.69 1.64
N GLU A 264 18.85 20.30 2.30
CA GLU A 264 19.10 21.09 3.51
C GLU A 264 19.49 20.20 4.70
N HIS A 265 18.80 19.06 4.85
CA HIS A 265 18.99 18.18 5.99
C HIS A 265 18.93 16.70 5.58
N PRO A 266 19.83 15.83 6.10
CA PRO A 266 19.89 14.43 5.70
C PRO A 266 18.59 13.66 5.97
N ALA A 267 17.83 14.02 7.03
CA ALA A 267 16.51 13.42 7.27
C ALA A 267 15.53 13.68 6.11
N VAL A 268 15.51 14.91 5.59
CA VAL A 268 14.66 15.30 4.46
C VAL A 268 15.13 14.61 3.19
N SER A 269 16.45 14.54 2.96
CA SER A 269 17.03 13.81 1.84
C SER A 269 16.59 12.33 1.85
N SER A 270 16.70 11.65 2.99
CA SER A 270 16.32 10.24 3.14
C SER A 270 14.88 9.99 2.66
N VAL A 271 13.96 10.83 3.11
CA VAL A 271 12.53 10.76 2.78
C VAL A 271 12.26 11.11 1.32
N ALA A 272 12.85 12.18 0.81
CA ALA A 272 12.66 12.62 -0.57
C ALA A 272 13.18 11.56 -1.57
N PHE A 273 14.34 10.95 -1.31
CA PHE A 273 14.84 9.86 -2.15
C PHE A 273 13.98 8.60 -2.07
N ASP A 274 13.42 8.27 -0.90
CA ASP A 274 12.45 7.17 -0.76
C ASP A 274 11.19 7.43 -1.61
N VAL A 275 10.68 8.67 -1.61
CA VAL A 275 9.53 9.09 -2.43
C VAL A 275 9.84 9.02 -3.92
N ILE A 276 11.01 9.51 -4.36
CA ILE A 276 11.43 9.42 -5.77
C ILE A 276 11.48 7.97 -6.21
N LEU A 277 12.06 7.09 -5.39
CA LEU A 277 12.13 5.66 -5.70
C LEU A 277 10.76 4.98 -5.65
N CYS A 278 9.85 5.41 -4.77
CA CYS A 278 8.45 4.98 -4.81
C CYS A 278 7.81 5.30 -6.16
N TRP A 279 7.92 6.55 -6.62
CA TRP A 279 7.39 6.95 -7.94
C TRP A 279 7.99 6.12 -9.07
N VAL A 280 9.32 5.98 -9.13
CA VAL A 280 10.00 5.16 -10.15
C VAL A 280 9.52 3.72 -10.12
N THR A 281 9.37 3.13 -8.93
CA THR A 281 8.92 1.75 -8.72
C THR A 281 7.49 1.55 -9.24
N TRP A 282 6.57 2.43 -8.87
CA TRP A 282 5.17 2.34 -9.31
C TRP A 282 5.02 2.61 -10.81
N SER A 283 5.76 3.59 -11.37
CA SER A 283 5.81 3.83 -12.81
C SER A 283 6.33 2.61 -13.59
N ALA A 284 7.42 1.99 -13.13
CA ALA A 284 7.95 0.77 -13.73
C ALA A 284 6.92 -0.37 -13.65
N TRP A 285 6.25 -0.53 -12.51
CA TRP A 285 5.21 -1.53 -12.32
C TRP A 285 4.02 -1.32 -13.27
N TRP A 286 3.52 -0.10 -13.43
CA TRP A 286 2.46 0.19 -14.38
C TRP A 286 2.88 -0.07 -15.82
N ALA A 287 4.10 0.31 -16.21
CA ALA A 287 4.64 0.01 -17.54
C ALA A 287 4.70 -1.50 -17.80
N THR A 288 5.07 -2.32 -16.81
CA THR A 288 5.06 -3.78 -17.00
C THR A 288 3.65 -4.37 -17.20
N GLN A 289 2.62 -3.74 -16.61
CA GLN A 289 1.24 -4.20 -16.75
C GLN A 289 0.66 -3.86 -18.13
N THR A 290 0.94 -2.66 -18.67
CA THR A 290 0.42 -2.25 -19.98
C THR A 290 0.94 -3.14 -21.11
N HIS A 291 2.22 -3.52 -21.06
CA HIS A 291 2.82 -4.41 -22.06
C HIS A 291 2.21 -5.82 -22.08
N THR A 292 1.72 -6.31 -20.93
CA THR A 292 1.10 -7.64 -20.85
C THR A 292 -0.27 -7.65 -21.56
N THR A 293 -1.04 -6.58 -21.44
CA THR A 293 -2.38 -6.47 -22.06
C THR A 293 -2.29 -6.36 -23.59
N SER A 294 -1.30 -5.66 -24.12
CA SER A 294 -1.14 -5.49 -25.58
C SER A 294 -0.62 -6.74 -26.29
N ALA A 295 -0.03 -7.69 -25.58
CA ALA A 295 0.60 -8.87 -26.16
C ALA A 295 -0.35 -10.08 -26.30
N MET A 296 -1.59 -9.99 -25.83
CA MET A 296 -2.60 -11.02 -26.11
C MET A 296 -3.20 -10.75 -27.50
N PRO A 297 -2.88 -11.55 -28.54
CA PRO A 297 -3.56 -11.43 -29.82
C PRO A 297 -5.06 -11.63 -29.60
N ALA A 298 -5.88 -10.85 -30.30
CA ALA A 298 -7.32 -11.02 -30.33
C ALA A 298 -7.64 -12.40 -30.92
N ILE A 299 -7.65 -13.43 -30.07
CA ILE A 299 -8.07 -14.77 -30.45
C ILE A 299 -9.59 -14.71 -30.60
N GLY A 300 -10.04 -14.66 -31.85
CA GLY A 300 -11.35 -15.17 -32.27
C GLY A 300 -12.52 -14.21 -32.22
N GLU A 301 -12.55 -13.19 -33.09
CA GLU A 301 -13.82 -12.72 -33.66
C GLU A 301 -14.22 -13.50 -34.94
N ASP A 302 -13.29 -14.25 -35.55
CA ASP A 302 -13.52 -14.97 -36.81
C ASP A 302 -14.32 -16.29 -36.68
N GLU A 303 -14.61 -16.80 -35.46
CA GLU A 303 -15.39 -18.03 -35.29
C GLU A 303 -16.91 -17.80 -35.15
N LYS A 304 -17.39 -16.54 -35.08
CA LYS A 304 -18.84 -16.26 -34.93
C LYS A 304 -19.61 -16.02 -36.23
N GLU A 305 -18.96 -15.98 -37.39
CA GLU A 305 -19.68 -15.85 -38.69
C GLU A 305 -20.16 -17.20 -39.26
N GLY A 306 -19.76 -18.34 -38.69
CA GLY A 306 -20.15 -19.67 -39.20
C GLY A 306 -21.47 -20.25 -38.67
N GLU A 307 -22.00 -19.74 -37.55
CA GLU A 307 -23.09 -20.40 -36.79
C GLU A 307 -24.43 -19.64 -36.82
N SER A 308 -24.66 -18.78 -37.82
CA SER A 308 -25.96 -18.07 -38.00
C SER A 308 -26.79 -18.58 -39.20
N ALA A 309 -26.30 -19.58 -39.95
CA ALA A 309 -26.99 -20.06 -41.16
C ALA A 309 -27.88 -21.32 -40.96
N ALA A 310 -28.02 -21.85 -39.74
CA ALA A 310 -28.74 -23.10 -39.49
C ALA A 310 -29.87 -22.98 -38.44
N ALA A 311 -30.66 -21.91 -38.48
CA ALA A 311 -31.96 -21.88 -37.80
C ALA A 311 -33.03 -22.54 -38.69
N GLY A 312 -32.99 -23.88 -38.71
CA GLY A 312 -33.98 -24.73 -39.36
C GLY A 312 -35.35 -24.63 -38.69
N SER A 313 -36.35 -24.34 -39.52
CA SER A 313 -37.79 -24.41 -39.25
C SER A 313 -38.20 -25.74 -38.61
N GLY A 314 -38.58 -25.70 -37.34
CA GLY A 314 -39.16 -26.81 -36.59
C GLY A 314 -40.60 -26.50 -36.20
N ARG A 315 -41.53 -26.89 -37.07
CA ARG A 315 -42.98 -26.84 -36.90
C ARG A 315 -43.41 -27.80 -35.79
N ALA A 316 -43.97 -27.28 -34.70
CA ALA A 316 -44.59 -28.09 -33.65
C ALA A 316 -46.07 -28.33 -34.01
N ASP A 317 -46.37 -29.54 -34.48
CA ASP A 317 -47.74 -30.02 -34.58
C ASP A 317 -48.26 -30.38 -33.18
N ALA A 318 -49.44 -29.85 -32.88
CA ALA A 318 -50.23 -30.18 -31.71
C ALA A 318 -50.87 -31.58 -31.88
N LEU A 319 -50.81 -32.40 -30.83
CA LEU A 319 -51.72 -33.53 -30.66
C LEU A 319 -52.24 -33.59 -29.21
N PRO A 320 -53.47 -34.09 -29.00
CA PRO A 320 -54.28 -33.82 -27.83
C PRO A 320 -54.17 -34.89 -26.72
N GLU A 321 -54.74 -34.50 -25.58
CA GLU A 321 -55.08 -35.30 -24.41
C GLU A 321 -55.46 -36.75 -24.70
N THR A 322 -54.91 -37.68 -23.92
CA THR A 322 -55.64 -38.85 -23.41
C THR A 322 -55.16 -39.15 -22.00
N GLY A 323 -56.10 -39.15 -21.05
CA GLY A 323 -55.82 -39.30 -19.63
C GLY A 323 -55.75 -40.74 -19.13
N SER A 324 -55.98 -40.85 -17.82
CA SER A 324 -56.44 -42.03 -17.07
C SER A 324 -55.43 -42.77 -16.16
N ALA A 325 -55.95 -43.01 -14.96
CA ALA A 325 -55.64 -44.05 -13.96
C ALA A 325 -54.35 -43.89 -13.14
N MET A 326 -54.41 -43.54 -11.85
CA MET A 326 -54.89 -44.34 -10.71
C MET A 326 -54.09 -45.63 -10.49
N ARG A 327 -53.19 -45.65 -9.48
CA ARG A 327 -53.12 -46.72 -8.46
C ARG A 327 -52.03 -46.48 -7.39
N ARG A 328 -52.47 -46.53 -6.13
CA ARG A 328 -51.93 -47.23 -4.93
C ARG A 328 -50.39 -47.31 -4.78
N ARG A 329 -49.81 -47.08 -3.60
CA ARG A 329 -50.28 -47.31 -2.24
C ARG A 329 -49.38 -46.56 -1.26
#